data_AF-A0AAP0Z3M1-F1
#
_entry.id   AF-A0AAP0Z3M1-F1
#
_cell.length_a   1.000
_cell.length_b   1.000
_cell.length_c   1.000
_cell.angle_alpha   90.00
_cell.angle_beta   90.00
_cell.angle_gamma   90.00
#
_symmetry.space_group_name_H-M   'P 1'
#
loop_
_entity.id
_entity.type
_entity.pdbx_description
1 polymer ?
#
loop_
_entity_poly.entity_id
_entity_poly.type
_entity_poly.pdbx_seq_one_letter_code
_entity_poly.pdbx_strand_id
1 'polypeptide(L)'
;RGMVLFMDKSTFVSKINSIGATIDAGDFQEASDVCYELLASIPQLDISHDVKFSIISNIAGFLIDSGGFSHNQNVLQSGIQLLKENEKDILTVVSSSSYFYNLANGLSCMASISIGKDVNFDDIISLNEVKNCFWKAYNYAQDEGVITPELMVNLASALKNQYRISEAMDYYDKALLIDNSIPQAWVNRSEALCILNDVSTTYS
;
A
#
# COMPACT_ATOMS: atom_id res chain seq x y z
N ARG A 1 9.15 20.82 -30.77
CA ARG A 1 10.25 19.89 -30.40
C ARG A 1 10.79 20.38 -29.07
N GLY A 2 10.28 19.84 -27.95
CA GLY A 2 10.76 20.21 -26.62
C GLY A 2 12.15 19.60 -26.39
N MET A 3 13.08 20.40 -25.88
CA MET A 3 14.31 19.89 -25.27
C MET A 3 13.89 18.93 -24.16
N VAL A 4 14.16 17.64 -24.31
CA VAL A 4 14.18 16.73 -23.17
C VAL A 4 15.41 17.12 -22.37
N LEU A 5 15.20 17.84 -21.27
CA LEU A 5 16.28 18.18 -20.35
C LEU A 5 16.80 16.87 -19.74
N PHE A 6 18.08 16.61 -19.96
CA PHE A 6 18.78 15.49 -19.35
C PHE A 6 18.87 15.73 -17.84
N MET A 7 18.28 14.85 -17.03
CA MET A 7 18.39 14.92 -15.57
C MET A 7 19.68 14.23 -15.14
N ASP A 8 20.57 14.95 -14.47
CA ASP A 8 21.79 14.37 -13.94
C ASP A 8 21.49 13.51 -12.69
N LYS A 9 22.43 12.59 -12.36
CA LYS A 9 22.26 11.64 -11.25
C LYS A 9 22.06 12.32 -9.89
N SER A 10 22.71 13.47 -9.64
CA SER A 10 22.60 14.16 -8.35
C SER A 10 21.21 14.79 -8.18
N THR A 11 20.69 15.40 -9.24
CA THR A 11 19.32 15.92 -9.28
C THR A 11 18.29 14.80 -9.11
N PHE A 12 18.48 13.67 -9.79
CA PHE A 12 17.61 12.49 -9.66
C PHE A 12 17.53 11.99 -8.22
N VAL A 13 18.69 11.79 -7.58
CA VAL A 13 18.78 11.31 -6.19
C VAL A 13 18.18 12.34 -5.22
N SER A 14 18.39 13.63 -5.44
CA SER A 14 17.78 14.66 -4.61
C SER A 14 16.26 14.63 -4.69
N LYS A 15 15.70 14.49 -5.89
CA LYS A 15 14.25 14.43 -6.11
C LYS A 15 13.62 13.18 -5.53
N ILE A 16 14.20 12.00 -5.74
CA ILE A 16 13.62 10.76 -5.19
C ILE A 16 13.60 10.78 -3.65
N ASN A 17 14.63 11.36 -3.03
CA ASN A 17 14.72 11.47 -1.57
C ASN A 17 13.76 12.51 -0.98
N SER A 18 13.23 13.45 -1.77
CA SER A 18 12.31 14.48 -1.27
C SER A 18 10.84 14.03 -1.28
N ILE A 19 10.47 13.02 -2.08
CA ILE A 19 9.06 12.64 -2.31
C ILE A 19 8.33 12.32 -1.01
N GLY A 20 8.96 11.54 -0.11
CA GLY A 20 8.36 11.18 1.18
C GLY A 20 7.99 12.42 2.01
N ALA A 21 8.92 13.38 2.12
CA ALA A 21 8.66 14.63 2.84
C ALA A 21 7.57 15.48 2.18
N THR A 22 7.48 15.46 0.85
CA THR A 22 6.40 16.12 0.10
C THR A 22 5.03 15.48 0.39
N ILE A 23 4.97 14.14 0.50
CA ILE A 23 3.76 13.42 0.89
C ILE A 23 3.38 13.75 2.35
N ASP A 24 4.36 13.76 3.26
CA ASP A 24 4.14 14.08 4.68
C ASP A 24 3.62 15.51 4.87
N ALA A 25 4.02 16.44 3.99
CA ALA A 25 3.51 17.81 3.96
C ALA A 25 2.08 17.93 3.40
N GLY A 26 1.54 16.87 2.79
CA GLY A 26 0.22 16.85 2.15
C GLY A 26 0.22 17.31 0.69
N ASP A 27 1.40 17.53 0.09
CA ASP A 27 1.56 18.04 -1.27
C ASP A 27 1.51 16.89 -2.31
N PHE A 28 0.43 16.12 -2.29
CA PHE A 28 0.30 14.86 -3.05
C PHE A 28 0.42 15.02 -4.57
N GLN A 29 -0.05 16.15 -5.11
CA GLN A 29 0.06 16.43 -6.55
C GLN A 29 1.53 16.61 -6.94
N GLU A 30 2.28 17.42 -6.19
CA GLU A 30 3.71 17.64 -6.42
C GLU A 30 4.50 16.33 -6.29
N ALA A 31 4.20 15.53 -5.26
CA ALA A 31 4.81 14.21 -5.09
C ALA A 31 4.58 13.32 -6.33
N SER A 32 3.35 13.30 -6.86
CA SER A 32 3.03 12.50 -8.05
C SER A 32 3.69 13.04 -9.33
N ASP A 33 3.79 14.36 -9.49
CA ASP A 33 4.45 15.00 -10.63
C ASP A 33 5.95 14.67 -10.65
N VAL A 34 6.61 14.72 -9.48
CA VAL A 34 8.01 14.32 -9.33
C VAL A 34 8.18 12.82 -9.66
N CYS A 35 7.27 11.96 -9.23
CA CYS A 35 7.30 10.54 -9.58
C CYS A 35 7.29 10.32 -11.11
N TYR A 36 6.39 10.99 -11.83
CA TYR A 36 6.32 10.88 -13.29
C TYR A 36 7.55 11.46 -14.00
N GLU A 37 8.07 12.58 -13.51
CA GLU A 37 9.32 13.18 -14.01
C GLU A 37 10.49 12.19 -13.88
N LEU A 38 10.63 11.56 -12.71
CA LEU A 38 11.68 10.56 -12.46
C LEU A 38 11.50 9.35 -13.38
N LEU A 39 10.30 8.78 -13.50
CA LEU A 39 10.03 7.65 -14.41
C LEU A 39 10.44 7.96 -15.85
N ALA A 40 10.12 9.16 -16.35
CA ALA A 40 10.49 9.59 -17.70
C ALA A 40 12.01 9.73 -17.89
N SER A 41 12.76 9.99 -16.82
CA SER A 41 14.22 10.13 -16.87
C SER A 41 14.99 8.81 -16.77
N ILE A 42 14.40 7.75 -16.17
CA ILE A 42 15.05 6.45 -15.95
C ILE A 42 15.76 5.90 -17.21
N PRO A 43 15.16 5.91 -18.42
CA PRO A 43 15.81 5.36 -19.62
C PRO A 43 17.12 6.07 -20.02
N GLN A 44 17.37 7.27 -19.50
CA GLN A 44 18.56 8.06 -19.80
C GLN A 44 19.67 7.87 -18.76
N LEU A 45 19.37 7.19 -17.65
CA LEU A 45 20.32 6.95 -16.58
C LEU A 45 21.15 5.70 -16.87
N ASP A 46 22.47 5.84 -16.75
CA ASP A 46 23.38 4.70 -16.72
C ASP A 46 23.37 4.07 -15.30
N ILE A 47 22.43 3.15 -15.08
CA ILE A 47 22.20 2.42 -13.82
C ILE A 47 22.03 0.92 -14.09
N SER A 48 22.33 0.10 -13.08
CA SER A 48 22.13 -1.34 -13.15
C SER A 48 20.65 -1.71 -13.18
N HIS A 49 20.37 -2.92 -13.67
CA HIS A 49 19.04 -3.52 -13.65
C HIS A 49 18.41 -3.46 -12.25
N ASP A 50 19.19 -3.85 -11.24
CA ASP A 50 18.67 -3.99 -9.88
C ASP A 50 18.31 -2.64 -9.25
N VAL A 51 19.16 -1.64 -9.48
CA VAL A 51 18.91 -0.25 -9.04
C VAL A 51 17.68 0.31 -9.74
N LYS A 52 17.52 0.05 -11.05
CA LYS A 52 16.35 0.49 -11.80
C LYS A 52 15.06 -0.05 -11.20
N PHE A 53 14.96 -1.34 -10.93
CA PHE A 53 13.72 -1.93 -10.43
C PHE A 53 13.46 -1.64 -8.94
N SER A 54 14.51 -1.41 -8.15
CA SER A 54 14.36 -0.85 -6.79
C SER A 54 13.74 0.55 -6.84
N ILE A 55 14.21 1.41 -7.75
CA ILE A 55 13.64 2.76 -7.97
C ILE A 55 12.19 2.67 -8.44
N ILE A 56 11.89 1.81 -9.42
CA ILE A 56 10.52 1.63 -9.94
C ILE A 56 9.57 1.20 -8.82
N SER A 57 9.99 0.25 -7.97
CA SER A 57 9.20 -0.19 -6.82
C SER A 57 8.92 0.94 -5.84
N ASN A 58 9.93 1.77 -5.53
CA ASN A 58 9.76 2.92 -4.63
C ASN A 58 8.82 3.97 -5.22
N ILE A 59 8.99 4.32 -6.49
CA ILE A 59 8.11 5.27 -7.18
C ILE A 59 6.67 4.74 -7.21
N ALA A 60 6.47 3.45 -7.45
CA ALA A 60 5.14 2.84 -7.45
C ALA A 60 4.46 2.96 -6.08
N GLY A 61 5.21 2.76 -4.98
CA GLY A 61 4.73 3.01 -3.62
C GLY A 61 4.32 4.47 -3.40
N PHE A 62 5.16 5.42 -3.80
CA PHE A 62 4.82 6.85 -3.68
C PHE A 62 3.58 7.26 -4.49
N LEU A 63 3.40 6.73 -5.69
CA LEU A 63 2.19 6.95 -6.49
C LEU A 63 0.94 6.36 -5.82
N ILE A 64 1.07 5.19 -5.18
CA ILE A 64 -0.01 4.58 -4.40
C ILE A 64 -0.39 5.47 -3.22
N ASP A 65 0.58 5.93 -2.44
CA ASP A 65 0.34 6.79 -1.28
C ASP A 65 -0.27 8.14 -1.71
N SER A 66 0.34 8.82 -2.68
CA SER A 66 -0.14 10.12 -3.15
C SER A 66 -1.53 10.00 -3.79
N GLY A 67 -1.77 8.97 -4.60
CA GLY A 67 -3.06 8.70 -5.21
C GLY A 67 -4.14 8.33 -4.19
N GLY A 68 -3.79 7.52 -3.20
CA GLY A 68 -4.67 7.13 -2.11
C GLY A 68 -5.10 8.31 -1.25
N PHE A 69 -4.14 9.12 -0.76
CA PHE A 69 -4.42 10.27 0.10
C PHE A 69 -5.12 11.43 -0.61
N SER A 70 -4.83 11.66 -1.90
CA SER A 70 -5.52 12.68 -2.70
C SER A 70 -6.83 12.22 -3.32
N HIS A 71 -7.19 10.93 -3.17
CA HIS A 71 -8.30 10.28 -3.88
C HIS A 71 -8.20 10.39 -5.41
N ASN A 72 -6.98 10.54 -5.95
CA ASN A 72 -6.73 10.58 -7.38
C ASN A 72 -6.57 9.16 -7.94
N GLN A 73 -7.67 8.63 -8.48
CA GLN A 73 -7.74 7.26 -9.01
C GLN A 73 -6.75 6.99 -10.14
N ASN A 74 -6.44 7.99 -10.98
CA ASN A 74 -5.49 7.81 -12.08
C ASN A 74 -4.07 7.61 -11.57
N VAL A 75 -3.67 8.38 -10.54
CA VAL A 75 -2.35 8.26 -9.90
C VAL A 75 -2.25 6.97 -9.10
N LEU A 76 -3.31 6.61 -8.37
CA LEU A 76 -3.37 5.34 -7.66
C LEU A 76 -3.25 4.14 -8.62
N GLN A 77 -4.00 4.17 -9.73
CA GLN A 77 -3.97 3.12 -10.74
C GLN A 77 -2.61 3.00 -11.42
N SER A 78 -1.94 4.12 -11.70
CA SER A 78 -0.61 4.09 -12.32
C SER A 78 0.42 3.43 -11.41
N GLY A 79 0.40 3.70 -10.09
CA GLY A 79 1.25 3.02 -9.11
C GLY A 79 1.01 1.51 -9.03
N ILE A 80 -0.26 1.09 -8.98
CA ILE A 80 -0.65 -0.34 -8.96
C ILE A 80 -0.20 -1.04 -10.25
N GLN A 81 -0.45 -0.42 -11.41
CA GLN A 81 -0.06 -0.98 -12.71
C GLN A 81 1.46 -1.10 -12.81
N LEU A 82 2.21 -0.10 -12.34
CA LEU A 82 3.66 -0.10 -12.35
C LEU A 82 4.23 -1.28 -11.51
N LEU A 83 3.64 -1.60 -10.36
CA LEU A 83 4.01 -2.81 -9.60
C LEU A 83 3.67 -4.11 -10.34
N LYS A 84 2.46 -4.21 -10.92
CA LYS A 84 1.99 -5.44 -11.59
C LYS A 84 2.79 -5.73 -12.87
N GLU A 85 3.08 -4.72 -13.68
CA GLU A 85 3.81 -4.89 -14.95
C GLU A 85 5.29 -5.26 -14.75
N ASN A 86 5.86 -4.89 -13.61
CA ASN A 86 7.28 -5.11 -13.30
C ASN A 86 7.48 -6.12 -12.16
N GLU A 87 6.44 -6.90 -11.81
CA GLU A 87 6.43 -7.83 -10.66
C GLU A 87 7.67 -8.72 -10.63
N LYS A 88 7.95 -9.40 -11.75
CA LYS A 88 9.04 -10.37 -11.83
C LYS A 88 10.39 -9.73 -11.52
N ASP A 89 10.67 -8.56 -12.08
CA ASP A 89 11.96 -7.89 -11.92
C ASP A 89 12.06 -7.21 -10.54
N ILE A 90 10.97 -6.64 -10.03
CA ILE A 90 10.93 -6.06 -8.68
C ILE A 90 11.20 -7.13 -7.62
N LEU A 91 10.57 -8.31 -7.73
CA LEU A 91 10.76 -9.41 -6.78
C LEU A 91 12.18 -10.01 -6.78
N THR A 92 13.04 -9.64 -7.73
CA THR A 92 14.47 -10.02 -7.68
C THR A 92 15.29 -9.12 -6.77
N VAL A 93 14.77 -7.94 -6.39
CA VAL A 93 15.54 -6.89 -5.70
C VAL A 93 14.85 -6.29 -4.48
N VAL A 94 13.53 -6.43 -4.37
CA VAL A 94 12.73 -6.02 -3.21
C VAL A 94 12.17 -7.27 -2.53
N SER A 95 12.01 -7.22 -1.21
CA SER A 95 11.43 -8.32 -0.45
C SER A 95 10.00 -8.63 -0.92
N SER A 96 9.61 -9.90 -0.86
CA SER A 96 8.27 -10.30 -1.27
C SER A 96 7.23 -9.71 -0.33
N SER A 97 7.55 -9.58 0.96
CA SER A 97 6.68 -8.90 1.93
C SER A 97 6.35 -7.46 1.52
N SER A 98 7.37 -6.67 1.16
CA SER A 98 7.21 -5.25 0.80
C SER A 98 6.44 -5.08 -0.51
N TYR A 99 6.71 -5.94 -1.51
CA TYR A 99 5.97 -5.93 -2.78
C TYR A 99 4.47 -6.15 -2.55
N PHE A 100 4.11 -7.24 -1.85
CA PHE A 100 2.70 -7.56 -1.62
C PHE A 100 2.03 -6.56 -0.66
N TYR A 101 2.77 -5.97 0.28
CA TYR A 101 2.25 -4.92 1.17
C TYR A 101 1.87 -3.66 0.38
N ASN A 102 2.78 -3.15 -0.46
CA ASN A 102 2.50 -1.97 -1.28
C ASN A 102 1.36 -2.22 -2.27
N LEU A 103 1.34 -3.39 -2.92
CA LEU A 103 0.25 -3.77 -3.81
C LEU A 103 -1.08 -3.85 -3.06
N ALA A 104 -1.10 -4.42 -1.86
CA ALA A 104 -2.30 -4.52 -1.04
C ALA A 104 -2.82 -3.13 -0.61
N ASN A 105 -1.93 -2.21 -0.22
CA ASN A 105 -2.31 -0.82 0.10
C ASN A 105 -2.99 -0.15 -1.11
N GLY A 106 -2.40 -0.27 -2.29
CA GLY A 106 -2.99 0.29 -3.51
C GLY A 106 -4.36 -0.29 -3.84
N LEU A 107 -4.49 -1.62 -3.82
CA LEU A 107 -5.78 -2.29 -4.05
C LEU A 107 -6.82 -1.94 -2.98
N SER A 108 -6.40 -1.76 -1.72
CA SER A 108 -7.28 -1.38 -0.62
C SER A 108 -7.87 0.03 -0.84
N CYS A 109 -7.04 0.98 -1.28
CA CYS A 109 -7.51 2.32 -1.65
C CYS A 109 -8.47 2.28 -2.85
N MET A 110 -8.22 1.40 -3.83
CA MET A 110 -9.03 1.26 -5.03
C MET A 110 -10.42 0.69 -4.74
N ALA A 111 -10.50 -0.32 -3.88
CA ALA A 111 -11.71 -1.09 -3.60
C ALA A 111 -12.84 -0.28 -2.93
N SER A 112 -12.62 0.99 -2.55
CA SER A 112 -13.64 1.93 -2.03
C SER A 112 -14.58 1.31 -0.99
N ILE A 113 -14.02 0.47 -0.11
CA ILE A 113 -14.78 -0.41 0.78
C ILE A 113 -15.44 0.43 1.88
N SER A 114 -16.77 0.45 1.91
CA SER A 114 -17.53 1.03 3.02
C SER A 114 -18.40 -0.04 3.68
N ILE A 115 -18.20 -0.27 4.98
CA ILE A 115 -19.07 -1.13 5.78
C ILE A 115 -20.48 -0.52 5.79
N GLY A 116 -21.51 -1.33 5.47
CA GLY A 116 -22.91 -0.90 5.49
C GLY A 116 -23.50 -0.43 4.15
N LYS A 117 -22.79 -0.59 3.03
CA LYS A 117 -23.35 -0.46 1.67
C LYS A 117 -23.76 -1.81 1.10
N ASP A 118 -24.67 -1.80 0.12
CA ASP A 118 -24.99 -2.99 -0.68
C ASP A 118 -23.73 -3.46 -1.42
N VAL A 119 -23.23 -4.63 -1.03
CA VAL A 119 -22.02 -5.25 -1.59
C VAL A 119 -22.41 -6.11 -2.79
N ASN A 120 -21.75 -5.92 -3.92
CA ASN A 120 -21.92 -6.76 -5.10
C ASN A 120 -20.79 -7.81 -5.23
N PHE A 121 -20.86 -8.66 -6.25
CA PHE A 121 -19.88 -9.74 -6.44
C PHE A 121 -18.46 -9.22 -6.76
N ASP A 122 -18.35 -8.12 -7.49
CA ASP A 122 -17.06 -7.50 -7.84
C ASP A 122 -16.37 -6.90 -6.59
N ASP A 123 -17.15 -6.37 -5.65
CA ASP A 123 -16.66 -5.91 -4.35
C ASP A 123 -16.07 -7.07 -3.54
N ILE A 124 -16.73 -8.24 -3.55
CA ILE A 124 -16.23 -9.44 -2.86
C ILE A 124 -14.92 -9.93 -3.47
N ILE A 125 -14.82 -9.93 -4.80
CA ILE A 125 -13.56 -10.28 -5.51
C ILE A 125 -12.45 -9.33 -5.08
N SER A 126 -12.72 -8.02 -5.12
CA SER A 126 -11.76 -6.97 -4.77
C SER A 126 -11.31 -7.09 -3.32
N LEU A 127 -12.24 -7.27 -2.39
CA LEU A 127 -11.97 -7.53 -0.97
C LEU A 127 -11.07 -8.74 -0.78
N ASN A 128 -11.34 -9.83 -1.51
CA ASN A 128 -10.54 -11.04 -1.42
C ASN A 128 -9.14 -10.84 -2.01
N GLU A 129 -8.98 -10.10 -3.10
CA GLU A 129 -7.68 -9.74 -3.67
C GLU A 129 -6.84 -8.93 -2.67
N VAL A 130 -7.42 -7.90 -2.05
CA VAL A 130 -6.76 -7.07 -1.02
C VAL A 130 -6.28 -7.93 0.15
N LYS A 131 -7.19 -8.73 0.75
CA LYS A 131 -6.85 -9.60 1.87
C LYS A 131 -5.79 -10.64 1.49
N ASN A 132 -5.85 -11.21 0.28
CA ASN A 132 -4.86 -12.18 -0.16
C ASN A 132 -3.47 -11.54 -0.32
N CYS A 133 -3.38 -10.30 -0.80
CA CYS A 133 -2.12 -9.58 -0.88
C CYS A 133 -1.55 -9.29 0.51
N PHE A 134 -2.35 -8.78 1.45
CA PHE A 134 -1.89 -8.59 2.83
C PHE A 134 -1.50 -9.91 3.52
N TRP A 135 -2.25 -10.98 3.27
CA TRP A 135 -1.90 -12.32 3.78
C TRP A 135 -0.54 -12.75 3.23
N LYS A 136 -0.29 -12.61 1.92
CA LYS A 136 1.00 -12.95 1.32
C LYS A 136 2.12 -12.11 1.94
N ALA A 137 1.90 -10.80 2.05
CA ALA A 137 2.86 -9.90 2.67
C ALA A 137 3.23 -10.34 4.09
N TYR A 138 2.24 -10.71 4.91
CA TYR A 138 2.43 -11.21 6.27
C TYR A 138 3.25 -12.50 6.33
N ASN A 139 2.97 -13.47 5.45
CA ASN A 139 3.69 -14.75 5.48
C ASN A 139 5.13 -14.60 5.00
N TYR A 140 5.36 -13.82 3.94
CA TYR A 140 6.73 -13.50 3.55
C TYR A 140 7.46 -12.71 4.63
N ALA A 141 6.81 -11.75 5.29
CA ALA A 141 7.40 -11.00 6.41
C ALA A 141 7.78 -11.92 7.57
N GLN A 142 6.97 -12.96 7.83
CA GLN A 142 7.27 -13.99 8.82
C GLN A 142 8.51 -14.82 8.43
N ASP A 143 8.59 -15.27 7.18
CA ASP A 143 9.74 -16.02 6.65
C ASP A 143 11.03 -15.16 6.62
N GLU A 144 10.89 -13.87 6.33
CA GLU A 144 11.97 -12.87 6.31
C GLU A 144 12.37 -12.42 7.73
N GLY A 145 11.59 -12.76 8.75
CA GLY A 145 11.87 -12.46 10.16
C GLY A 145 11.57 -11.02 10.59
N VAL A 146 10.84 -10.24 9.78
CA VAL A 146 10.51 -8.83 10.07
C VAL A 146 9.04 -8.59 9.75
N ILE A 147 8.18 -8.62 10.77
CA ILE A 147 6.76 -8.27 10.65
C ILE A 147 6.53 -6.92 11.32
N THR A 148 6.03 -5.95 10.57
CA THR A 148 5.68 -4.64 11.11
C THR A 148 4.27 -4.66 11.70
N PRO A 149 4.03 -3.92 12.80
CA PRO A 149 2.68 -3.83 13.36
C PRO A 149 1.69 -3.17 12.39
N GLU A 150 2.12 -2.26 11.52
CA GLU A 150 1.29 -1.65 10.48
C GLU A 150 0.76 -2.69 9.48
N LEU A 151 1.60 -3.65 9.07
CA LEU A 151 1.18 -4.76 8.21
C LEU A 151 0.10 -5.60 8.89
N MET A 152 0.23 -5.88 10.19
CA MET A 152 -0.79 -6.59 10.95
C MET A 152 -2.10 -5.80 11.05
N VAL A 153 -2.03 -4.49 11.28
CA VAL A 153 -3.20 -3.59 11.33
C VAL A 153 -3.94 -3.55 10.00
N ASN A 154 -3.21 -3.49 8.88
CA ASN A 154 -3.81 -3.45 7.55
C ASN A 154 -4.40 -4.81 7.15
N LEU A 155 -3.72 -5.93 7.46
CA LEU A 155 -4.28 -7.28 7.30
C LEU A 155 -5.57 -7.45 8.12
N ALA A 156 -5.55 -7.04 9.38
CA ALA A 156 -6.72 -7.07 10.25
C ALA A 156 -7.87 -6.22 9.68
N SER A 157 -7.58 -5.05 9.11
CA SER A 157 -8.58 -4.20 8.45
C SER A 157 -9.21 -4.90 7.25
N ALA A 158 -8.40 -5.54 6.40
CA ALA A 158 -8.89 -6.31 5.27
C ALA A 158 -9.76 -7.51 5.71
N LEU A 159 -9.43 -8.16 6.83
CA LEU A 159 -10.24 -9.23 7.43
C LEU A 159 -11.56 -8.70 8.01
N LYS A 160 -11.52 -7.57 8.74
CA LYS A 160 -12.69 -6.90 9.30
C LYS A 160 -13.70 -6.55 8.21
N ASN A 161 -13.21 -6.03 7.07
CA ASN A 161 -14.04 -5.70 5.92
C ASN A 161 -14.73 -6.92 5.27
N GLN A 162 -14.29 -8.15 5.58
CA GLN A 162 -14.94 -9.40 5.18
C GLN A 162 -15.77 -10.03 6.32
N TYR A 163 -16.07 -9.27 7.38
CA TYR A 163 -16.75 -9.75 8.60
C TYR A 163 -16.02 -10.92 9.30
N ARG A 164 -14.72 -11.10 9.06
CA ARG A 164 -13.88 -12.09 9.76
C ARG A 164 -13.37 -11.50 11.08
N ILE A 165 -14.32 -11.07 11.92
CA ILE A 165 -14.09 -10.20 13.07
C ILE A 165 -13.15 -10.83 14.10
N SER A 166 -13.31 -12.12 14.39
CA SER A 166 -12.46 -12.81 15.38
C SER A 166 -10.98 -12.82 14.95
N GLU A 167 -10.70 -13.03 13.67
CA GLU A 167 -9.33 -13.01 13.15
C GLU A 167 -8.75 -11.59 13.10
N ALA A 168 -9.57 -10.60 12.72
CA ALA A 168 -9.16 -9.21 12.74
C ALA A 168 -8.74 -8.78 14.15
N MET A 169 -9.52 -9.13 15.18
CA MET A 169 -9.20 -8.85 16.58
C MET A 169 -7.86 -9.45 17.02
N ASP A 170 -7.59 -10.71 16.67
CA ASP A 170 -6.32 -11.37 16.99
C ASP A 170 -5.10 -10.64 16.38
N TYR A 171 -5.21 -10.19 15.12
CA TYR A 171 -4.13 -9.41 14.49
C TYR A 171 -3.99 -7.99 15.05
N TYR A 172 -5.09 -7.31 15.41
CA TYR A 172 -4.99 -6.02 16.10
C TYR A 172 -4.31 -6.17 17.47
N ASP A 173 -4.67 -7.20 18.24
CA ASP A 173 -4.05 -7.47 19.54
C ASP A 173 -2.55 -7.77 19.38
N LYS A 174 -2.15 -8.56 18.38
CA LYS A 174 -0.74 -8.81 18.05
C LYS A 174 0.02 -7.54 17.67
N ALA A 175 -0.58 -6.67 16.85
CA ALA A 175 0.04 -5.40 16.48
C ALA A 175 0.27 -4.51 17.71
N LEU A 176 -0.74 -4.40 18.59
CA LEU A 176 -0.69 -3.61 19.81
C LEU A 176 0.28 -4.14 20.87
N LEU A 177 0.61 -5.44 20.84
CA LEU A 177 1.67 -6.02 21.65
C LEU A 177 3.07 -5.58 21.19
N ILE A 178 3.25 -5.34 19.89
CA ILE A 178 4.51 -4.86 19.32
C ILE A 178 4.64 -3.34 19.52
N ASP A 179 3.60 -2.60 19.15
CA ASP A 179 3.54 -1.15 19.30
C ASP A 179 2.11 -0.70 19.63
N ASN A 180 1.92 -0.26 20.88
CA ASN A 180 0.63 0.23 21.36
C ASN A 180 0.37 1.71 21.04
N SER A 181 1.33 2.39 20.41
CA SER A 181 1.24 3.81 20.05
C SER A 181 0.50 4.05 18.73
N ILE A 182 0.19 2.99 17.96
CA ILE A 182 -0.52 3.05 16.68
C ILE A 182 -2.01 3.31 16.91
N PRO A 183 -2.53 4.54 16.71
CA PRO A 183 -3.92 4.86 17.03
C PRO A 183 -4.90 4.11 16.13
N GLN A 184 -4.50 3.88 14.87
CA GLN A 184 -5.27 3.13 13.88
C GLN A 184 -5.64 1.72 14.36
N ALA A 185 -4.75 1.06 15.12
CA ALA A 185 -5.00 -0.27 15.66
C ALA A 185 -6.14 -0.24 16.69
N TRP A 186 -6.11 0.71 17.63
CA TRP A 186 -7.17 0.89 18.63
C TRP A 186 -8.52 1.24 18.02
N VAL A 187 -8.53 2.19 17.07
CA VAL A 187 -9.76 2.62 16.38
C VAL A 187 -10.38 1.44 15.64
N ASN A 188 -9.61 0.77 14.78
CA ASN A 188 -10.13 -0.33 13.98
C ASN A 188 -10.57 -1.53 14.84
N ARG A 189 -9.87 -1.80 15.93
CA ARG A 189 -10.26 -2.82 16.91
C ARG A 189 -11.57 -2.47 17.61
N SER A 190 -11.77 -1.20 17.98
CA SER A 190 -13.03 -0.73 18.55
C SER A 190 -14.19 -0.90 17.56
N GLU A 191 -13.99 -0.56 16.28
CA GLU A 191 -15.00 -0.78 15.24
C GLU A 191 -15.34 -2.27 15.07
N ALA A 192 -14.33 -3.14 15.10
CA ALA A 192 -14.53 -4.59 15.06
C ALA A 192 -15.38 -5.10 16.24
N LEU A 193 -15.19 -4.56 17.45
CA LEU A 193 -16.02 -4.86 18.61
C LEU A 193 -17.47 -4.36 18.46
N CYS A 194 -17.68 -3.17 17.88
CA CYS A 194 -19.02 -2.67 17.58
C CYS A 194 -19.74 -3.61 16.59
N ILE A 195 -19.07 -4.00 15.51
CA ILE A 195 -19.62 -4.96 14.54
C ILE A 195 -19.95 -6.29 15.22
N LEU A 196 -19.07 -6.80 16.09
CA LEU A 196 -19.32 -8.04 16.84
C LEU A 196 -20.55 -7.92 17.73
N ASN A 197 -20.68 -6.80 18.45
CA ASN A 197 -21.84 -6.53 19.27
C ASN A 197 -23.12 -6.57 18.41
N ASP A 198 -23.15 -5.79 17.33
CA ASP A 198 -24.32 -5.68 16.46
C ASP A 198 -24.75 -7.04 15.90
N VAL A 199 -23.81 -7.85 15.36
CA VAL A 199 -24.16 -9.18 14.84
C VAL A 199 -24.54 -10.16 15.93
N SER A 200 -24.01 -10.02 17.15
CA SER A 200 -24.34 -10.90 18.27
C SER A 200 -25.70 -10.60 18.89
N THR A 201 -26.11 -9.33 18.92
CA THR A 201 -27.40 -8.89 19.49
C THR A 201 -28.56 -8.97 18.50
N THR A 202 -28.28 -9.04 17.20
CA THR A 202 -29.32 -9.11 16.15
C THR A 202 -30.00 -10.49 16.07
N TYR A 203 -29.38 -11.53 16.65
CA TYR A 203 -29.90 -12.90 16.62
C TYR A 203 -30.11 -13.51 18.02
N SER A 204 -30.07 -12.70 19.08
CA SER A 204 -30.40 -13.05 20.47
C SER A 204 -31.80 -12.60 20.84
#